data_AF-A0A7S0Q8W6-F1
#
_entry.id   AF-A0A7S0Q8W6-F1
#
_cell.length_a   1.000
_cell.length_b   1.000
_cell.length_c   1.000
_cell.angle_alpha   90.00
_cell.angle_beta   90.00
_cell.angle_gamma   90.00
#
_symmetry.space_group_name_H-M   'P 1'
#
loop_
_entity.id
_entity.type
_entity.pdbx_description
1 polymer ?
#
loop_
_entity_poly.entity_id
_entity_poly.type
_entity_poly.pdbx_seq_one_letter_code
_entity_poly.pdbx_strand_id
1 'polypeptide(L)'
;WQQWMVSRPFVYARLRKFVFGGLGVTQKRAEKAEDYITAELDSVERRLRKARSPFLHGGEPTLADLSFAALLAPALGHAPRGRPFPTKALSENFVARAEMWRAHEAGKFALDLLQRRDSVLGPRVSHNGVNSGSSSIT
;
A
#
# COMPACT_ATOMS: atom_id res chain seq x y z
N TRP A 1 19.13 -6.28 33.17
CA TRP A 1 18.06 -6.24 32.14
C TRP A 1 17.75 -4.85 31.56
N GLN A 2 18.25 -3.74 32.12
CA GLN A 2 18.01 -2.37 31.61
C GLN A 2 19.05 -1.82 30.60
N GLN A 3 20.15 -2.53 30.34
CA GLN A 3 21.27 -1.99 29.53
C GLN A 3 21.13 -2.19 28.01
N TRP A 4 20.16 -2.97 27.55
CA TRP A 4 19.97 -3.30 26.12
C TRP A 4 19.09 -2.31 25.33
N MET A 5 18.51 -1.29 25.97
CA MET A 5 17.61 -0.34 25.28
C MET A 5 18.32 0.85 24.63
N VAL A 6 19.55 1.18 25.03
CA VAL A 6 20.27 2.39 24.56
C VAL A 6 20.92 2.20 23.19
N SER A 7 21.08 0.96 22.71
CA SER A 7 21.75 0.63 21.44
C SER A 7 20.82 0.69 20.21
N ARG A 8 19.50 0.84 20.41
CA ARG A 8 18.47 0.78 19.36
C ARG A 8 18.59 1.84 18.26
N PRO A 9 18.85 3.13 18.52
CA PRO A 9 18.91 4.13 17.45
C PRO A 9 20.12 3.94 16.54
N PHE A 10 21.24 3.46 17.08
CA PHE A 10 22.47 3.29 16.30
C PHE A 10 22.44 2.06 15.37
N VAL A 11 21.97 0.92 15.88
CA VAL A 11 21.78 -0.29 15.07
C VAL A 11 20.73 -0.03 13.99
N TYR A 12 19.63 0.65 14.33
CA TYR A 12 18.60 1.03 13.38
C TYR A 12 19.12 2.04 12.34
N ALA A 13 19.93 3.03 12.72
CA ALA A 13 20.52 3.99 11.79
C ALA A 13 21.50 3.34 10.82
N ARG A 14 22.35 2.40 11.29
CA ARG A 14 23.25 1.63 10.42
C ARG A 14 22.48 0.70 9.49
N LEU A 15 21.51 -0.05 10.01
CA LEU A 15 20.65 -0.91 9.19
C LEU A 15 19.88 -0.08 8.15
N ARG A 16 19.32 1.06 8.55
CA ARG A 16 18.67 2.02 7.64
C ARG A 16 19.64 2.48 6.56
N LYS A 17 20.84 2.95 6.91
CA LYS A 17 21.82 3.38 5.91
C LYS A 17 22.20 2.27 4.93
N PHE A 18 22.34 1.03 5.41
CA PHE A 18 22.68 -0.13 4.58
C PHE A 18 21.53 -0.57 3.69
N VAL A 19 20.29 -0.58 4.21
CA VAL A 19 19.08 -0.92 3.46
C VAL A 19 18.79 0.14 2.41
N PHE A 20 18.80 1.43 2.76
CA PHE A 20 18.55 2.51 1.81
C PHE A 20 19.68 2.67 0.79
N GLY A 21 20.93 2.45 1.20
CA GLY A 21 22.11 2.46 0.32
C GLY A 21 22.17 1.26 -0.62
N GLY A 22 21.89 0.05 -0.12
CA GLY A 22 21.92 -1.20 -0.88
C GLY A 22 20.72 -1.38 -1.80
N LEU A 23 19.53 -0.91 -1.41
CA LEU A 23 18.36 -0.84 -2.29
C LEU A 23 18.45 0.32 -3.29
N GLY A 24 19.44 1.21 -3.12
CA GLY A 24 19.63 2.41 -3.93
C GLY A 24 18.34 3.22 -4.02
N VAL A 25 17.65 3.42 -2.91
CA VAL A 25 16.46 4.27 -2.85
C VAL A 25 16.94 5.72 -2.81
N THR A 26 17.12 6.31 -3.99
CA THR A 26 17.48 7.72 -4.16
C THR A 26 16.25 8.51 -4.59
N GLN A 27 16.22 9.81 -4.29
CA GLN A 27 15.14 10.69 -4.71
C GLN A 27 14.91 10.62 -6.24
N LYS A 28 15.98 10.67 -7.03
CA LYS A 28 15.92 10.53 -8.49
C LYS A 28 15.27 9.21 -8.96
N ARG A 29 15.48 8.12 -8.23
CA ARG A 29 14.84 6.82 -8.54
C ARG A 29 13.38 6.78 -8.08
N ALA A 30 13.04 7.48 -7.01
CA ALA A 30 11.64 7.65 -6.60
C ALA A 30 10.85 8.46 -7.63
N GLU A 31 11.39 9.61 -8.09
CA GLU A 31 10.79 10.42 -9.16
C GLU A 31 10.59 9.59 -10.43
N LYS A 32 11.61 8.83 -10.84
CA LYS A 32 11.49 7.93 -12.00
C LYS A 32 10.44 6.82 -11.78
N ALA A 33 10.30 6.32 -10.56
CA ALA A 33 9.28 5.34 -10.24
C ALA A 33 7.86 5.92 -10.35
N GLU A 34 7.66 7.20 -10.03
CA GLU A 34 6.38 7.88 -10.23
C GLU A 34 5.99 7.94 -11.72
N ASP A 35 6.96 8.24 -12.59
CA ASP A 35 6.75 8.24 -14.04
C ASP A 35 6.39 6.84 -14.55
N TYR A 36 7.05 5.80 -14.04
CA TYR A 36 6.72 4.41 -14.37
C TYR A 36 5.33 4.01 -13.92
N ILE A 37 4.93 4.35 -12.69
CA ILE A 37 3.58 4.08 -12.19
C ILE A 37 2.54 4.75 -13.09
N THR A 38 2.77 6.02 -13.43
CA THR A 38 1.86 6.79 -14.30
C THR A 38 1.75 6.16 -15.69
N ALA A 39 2.87 5.81 -16.31
CA ALA A 39 2.88 5.16 -17.63
C ALA A 39 2.19 3.77 -17.62
N GLU A 40 2.32 3.02 -16.53
CA GLU A 40 1.65 1.73 -16.38
C GLU A 40 0.14 1.91 -16.16
N LEU A 41 -0.29 2.92 -15.41
CA LEU A 41 -1.71 3.28 -15.27
C LEU A 41 -2.32 3.63 -16.63
N ASP A 42 -1.63 4.42 -17.45
CA ASP A 42 -2.07 4.74 -18.82
C ASP A 42 -2.18 3.47 -19.68
N SER A 43 -1.21 2.56 -19.54
CA SER A 43 -1.19 1.26 -20.24
C SER A 43 -2.39 0.40 -19.86
N VAL A 44 -2.67 0.28 -18.58
CA VAL A 44 -3.79 -0.47 -18.02
C VAL A 44 -5.12 0.14 -18.44
N GLU A 45 -5.26 1.47 -18.40
CA GLU A 45 -6.47 2.14 -18.88
C GLU A 45 -6.72 1.87 -20.37
N ARG A 46 -5.69 1.93 -21.22
CA ARG A 46 -5.83 1.57 -22.64
C ARG A 46 -6.33 0.13 -22.80
N ARG A 47 -5.85 -0.81 -21.97
CA ARG A 47 -6.30 -2.21 -21.98
C ARG A 47 -7.76 -2.33 -21.55
N LEU A 48 -8.16 -1.68 -20.46
CA LEU A 48 -9.55 -1.66 -19.98
C LEU A 48 -10.50 -1.11 -21.06
N ARG A 49 -10.14 0.01 -21.69
CA ARG A 49 -10.92 0.60 -22.80
C ARG A 49 -11.00 -0.34 -24.01
N LYS A 50 -9.90 -1.01 -24.36
CA LYS A 50 -9.85 -1.95 -25.49
C LYS A 50 -10.67 -3.22 -25.22
N ALA A 51 -10.60 -3.75 -24.01
CA ALA A 51 -11.31 -4.97 -23.63
C ALA A 51 -12.84 -4.78 -23.65
N ARG A 52 -13.33 -3.53 -23.52
CA ARG A 52 -14.76 -3.19 -23.44
C ARG A 52 -15.48 -4.01 -22.37
N SER A 53 -14.76 -4.34 -21.30
CA SER A 53 -15.19 -5.25 -20.25
C SER A 53 -14.74 -4.72 -18.89
N PRO A 54 -15.39 -5.15 -17.79
CA PRO A 54 -15.06 -4.65 -16.45
C PRO A 54 -13.68 -5.08 -15.95
N PHE A 55 -13.06 -6.13 -16.50
CA PHE A 55 -11.75 -6.63 -16.10
C PHE A 55 -10.76 -6.62 -17.27
N LEU A 56 -9.46 -6.74 -16.96
CA LEU A 56 -8.36 -6.62 -17.93
C LEU A 56 -8.40 -7.65 -19.06
N HIS A 57 -8.98 -8.83 -18.79
CA HIS A 57 -9.05 -9.94 -19.75
C HIS A 57 -10.49 -10.34 -20.12
N GLY A 58 -11.50 -9.52 -19.78
CA GLY A 58 -12.89 -9.80 -20.16
C GLY A 58 -13.91 -9.58 -19.05
N GLY A 59 -14.97 -10.40 -19.09
CA GLY A 59 -16.14 -10.29 -18.22
C GLY A 59 -15.95 -10.86 -16.80
N GLU A 60 -14.85 -11.56 -16.54
CA GLU A 60 -14.57 -12.20 -15.25
C GLU A 60 -13.24 -11.71 -14.63
N PRO A 61 -13.15 -11.60 -13.30
CA PRO A 61 -11.92 -11.23 -12.62
C PRO A 61 -10.88 -12.35 -12.72
N THR A 62 -9.64 -11.97 -13.02
CA THR A 62 -8.50 -12.88 -13.15
C THR A 62 -7.41 -12.57 -12.13
N LEU A 63 -6.41 -13.46 -12.04
CA LEU A 63 -5.21 -13.21 -11.23
C LEU A 63 -4.47 -11.94 -11.65
N ALA A 64 -4.57 -11.52 -12.92
CA ALA A 64 -3.92 -10.30 -13.39
C ALA A 64 -4.56 -9.06 -12.74
N ASP A 65 -5.89 -9.02 -12.63
CA ASP A 65 -6.63 -7.93 -12.00
C ASP A 65 -6.27 -7.79 -10.52
N LEU A 66 -6.24 -8.93 -9.81
CA LEU A 66 -5.87 -8.99 -8.40
C LEU A 66 -4.40 -8.63 -8.18
N SER A 67 -3.49 -9.12 -9.02
CA SER A 67 -2.06 -8.82 -8.94
C SER A 67 -1.80 -7.33 -9.17
N PHE A 68 -2.46 -6.75 -10.17
CA PHE A 68 -2.40 -5.32 -10.45
C PHE A 68 -2.89 -4.51 -9.25
N ALA A 69 -4.08 -4.81 -8.73
CA ALA A 69 -4.64 -4.09 -7.60
C ALA A 69 -3.78 -4.22 -6.33
N ALA A 70 -3.23 -5.41 -6.06
CA ALA A 70 -2.37 -5.65 -4.91
C ALA A 70 -1.04 -4.89 -4.99
N LEU A 71 -0.41 -4.86 -6.17
CA LEU A 71 0.85 -4.14 -6.38
C LEU A 71 0.67 -2.62 -6.35
N LEU A 72 -0.47 -2.12 -6.82
CA LEU A 72 -0.78 -0.69 -6.84
C LEU A 72 -1.28 -0.17 -5.48
N ALA A 73 -1.80 -1.04 -4.60
CA ALA A 73 -2.39 -0.65 -3.32
C ALA A 73 -1.51 0.30 -2.47
N PRO A 74 -0.19 0.06 -2.30
CA PRO A 74 0.66 0.98 -1.54
C PRO A 74 0.78 2.37 -2.16
N ALA A 75 0.86 2.45 -3.50
CA ALA A 75 0.92 3.72 -4.23
C ALA A 75 -0.38 4.53 -4.07
N LEU A 76 -1.52 3.83 -3.97
CA LEU A 76 -2.83 4.42 -3.69
C LEU A 76 -3.04 4.69 -2.19
N GLY A 77 -2.04 4.46 -1.33
CA GLY A 77 -2.18 4.56 0.12
C GLY A 77 -3.24 3.63 0.72
N HIS A 78 -3.61 2.56 0.00
CA HIS A 78 -4.52 1.54 0.51
C HIS A 78 -3.72 0.58 1.38
N ALA A 79 -3.98 0.62 2.68
CA ALA A 79 -3.28 -0.22 3.66
C ALA A 79 -3.86 -1.65 3.66
N PRO A 80 -3.00 -2.68 3.78
CA PRO A 80 -3.48 -4.01 4.12
C PRO A 80 -4.24 -3.98 5.45
N ARG A 81 -5.28 -4.83 5.56
CA ARG A 81 -6.14 -4.95 6.74
C ARG A 81 -5.33 -4.96 8.05
N GLY A 82 -5.77 -4.12 9.00
CA GLY A 82 -5.23 -4.09 10.37
C GLY A 82 -3.91 -3.34 10.54
N ARG A 83 -3.36 -2.69 9.50
CA ARG A 83 -2.15 -1.89 9.62
C ARG A 83 -2.38 -0.46 9.17
N PRO A 84 -2.01 0.56 9.98
CA PRO A 84 -2.06 1.94 9.52
C PRO A 84 -1.05 2.12 8.38
N PHE A 85 -1.50 2.69 7.26
CA PHE A 85 -0.55 3.21 6.28
C PHE A 85 0.18 4.40 6.92
N PRO A 86 1.51 4.53 6.80
CA PRO A 86 2.26 5.59 7.46
C PRO A 86 2.08 6.93 6.73
N THR A 87 0.85 7.44 6.67
CA THR A 87 0.48 8.67 5.94
C THR A 87 1.18 9.91 6.47
N LYS A 88 1.44 9.98 7.79
CA LYS A 88 2.15 11.11 8.42
C LYS A 88 3.63 11.23 8.04
N ALA A 89 4.20 10.22 7.39
CA ALA A 89 5.60 10.20 6.97
C ALA A 89 5.78 10.45 5.46
N LEU A 90 4.69 10.70 4.73
CA LEU A 90 4.72 10.92 3.28
C LEU A 90 4.98 12.40 2.98
N SER A 91 5.71 12.67 1.90
CA SER A 91 5.86 14.03 1.39
C SER A 91 4.54 14.51 0.75
N GLU A 92 4.33 15.83 0.75
CA GLU A 92 3.17 16.45 0.09
C GLU A 92 3.10 16.07 -1.40
N ASN A 93 4.26 16.00 -2.08
CA ASN A 93 4.34 15.55 -3.46
C ASN A 93 3.80 14.13 -3.65
N PHE A 94 4.16 13.19 -2.77
CA PHE A 94 3.65 11.82 -2.86
C PHE A 94 2.15 11.76 -2.62
N VAL A 95 1.62 12.58 -1.68
CA VAL A 95 0.18 12.67 -1.43
C VAL A 95 -0.55 13.16 -2.68
N ALA A 96 -0.07 14.23 -3.30
CA ALA A 96 -0.64 14.75 -4.55
C ALA A 96 -0.59 13.71 -5.68
N ARG A 97 0.52 12.98 -5.83
CA ARG A 97 0.64 11.88 -6.80
C ARG A 97 -0.33 10.75 -6.52
N ALA A 98 -0.45 10.32 -5.27
CA ALA A 98 -1.38 9.28 -4.88
C ALA A 98 -2.82 9.70 -5.18
N GLU A 99 -3.20 10.96 -4.95
CA GLU A 99 -4.51 11.50 -5.33
C GLU A 99 -4.73 11.49 -6.85
N MET A 100 -3.73 11.90 -7.63
CA MET A 100 -3.79 11.80 -9.10
C MET A 100 -3.99 10.35 -9.56
N TRP A 101 -3.25 9.40 -8.99
CA TRP A 101 -3.38 7.98 -9.34
C TRP A 101 -4.73 7.42 -8.92
N ARG A 102 -5.30 7.83 -7.78
CA ARG A 102 -6.66 7.44 -7.37
C ARG A 102 -7.73 8.00 -8.32
N ALA A 103 -7.51 9.20 -8.87
CA ALA A 103 -8.43 9.81 -9.83
C ALA A 103 -8.37 9.17 -11.23
N HIS A 104 -7.30 8.45 -11.54
CA HIS A 104 -7.12 7.72 -12.80
C HIS A 104 -8.09 6.54 -12.93
N GLU A 105 -8.56 6.21 -14.13
CA GLU A 105 -9.52 5.11 -14.35
C GLU A 105 -8.96 3.74 -13.89
N ALA A 106 -7.71 3.43 -14.26
CA ALA A 106 -6.99 2.26 -13.75
C ALA A 106 -6.83 2.25 -12.21
N GLY A 107 -6.67 3.44 -11.59
CA GLY A 107 -6.60 3.55 -10.12
C GLY A 107 -7.94 3.30 -9.45
N LYS A 108 -9.04 3.85 -9.99
CA LYS A 108 -10.40 3.56 -9.54
C LYS A 108 -10.73 2.08 -9.66
N PHE A 109 -10.35 1.46 -10.78
CA PHE A 109 -10.49 0.03 -11.02
C PHE A 109 -9.77 -0.80 -9.94
N ALA A 110 -8.52 -0.48 -9.61
CA ALA A 110 -7.79 -1.15 -8.54
C ALA A 110 -8.46 -0.96 -7.16
N LEU A 111 -8.92 0.26 -6.84
CA LEU A 111 -9.62 0.53 -5.59
C LEU A 111 -10.93 -0.26 -5.46
N ASP A 112 -11.72 -0.37 -6.53
CA ASP A 112 -12.95 -1.16 -6.55
C ASP A 112 -12.67 -2.64 -6.25
N LEU A 113 -11.64 -3.22 -6.87
CA LEU A 113 -11.21 -4.60 -6.58
C LEU A 113 -10.78 -4.80 -5.12
N LEU A 114 -10.02 -3.85 -4.58
CA LEU A 114 -9.57 -3.89 -3.18
C LEU A 114 -10.76 -3.78 -2.22
N GLN A 115 -11.74 -2.93 -2.53
CA GLN A 115 -12.97 -2.81 -1.75
C GLN A 115 -13.80 -4.10 -1.81
N ARG A 116 -13.99 -4.71 -2.98
CA ARG A 116 -14.69 -6.00 -3.13
C ARG A 116 -14.03 -7.10 -2.31
N ARG A 117 -12.70 -7.20 -2.37
CA ARG A 117 -11.91 -8.12 -1.52
C ARG A 117 -12.23 -7.90 -0.05
N ASP A 118 -12.25 -6.64 0.39
CA ASP A 118 -12.53 -6.30 1.78
C ASP A 118 -13.98 -6.58 2.18
N SER A 119 -14.94 -6.50 1.27
CA SER A 119 -16.33 -6.90 1.54
C SER A 119 -16.48 -8.42 1.69
N VAL A 120 -15.83 -9.21 0.82
CA VAL A 120 -15.89 -10.70 0.88
C VAL A 120 -15.30 -11.24 2.18
N LEU A 121 -14.19 -10.66 2.63
CA LEU A 121 -13.49 -11.12 3.82
C LEU A 121 -14.13 -10.62 5.14
N GLY A 122 -15.33 -10.03 5.10
CA GLY A 122 -16.13 -9.65 6.27
C GLY A 122 -15.57 -8.51 7.15
N PRO A 123 -16.36 -8.05 8.15
CA PRO A 123 -15.95 -7.00 9.09
C PRO A 123 -14.76 -7.43 9.96
N ARG A 124 -14.00 -6.44 10.45
CA ARG A 124 -12.81 -6.62 11.29
C ARG A 124 -13.12 -7.48 12.52
N VAL A 125 -12.38 -8.57 12.73
CA VAL A 125 -12.17 -9.08 14.09
C VAL A 125 -11.24 -8.10 14.78
N SER A 126 -11.80 -7.16 15.53
CA SER A 126 -11.02 -6.27 16.39
C SER A 126 -10.34 -7.12 17.47
N HIS A 127 -9.08 -7.49 17.26
CA HIS A 127 -8.21 -7.96 18.34
C HIS A 127 -7.80 -6.79 19.25
N ASN A 128 -8.79 -6.05 19.77
CA ASN A 128 -8.64 -5.08 20.86
C ASN A 128 -9.27 -5.61 22.14
N GLY A 129 -9.22 -6.93 22.34
CA GLY A 129 -9.65 -7.63 23.56
C GLY A 129 -8.48 -8.28 24.29
N VAL A 130 -7.39 -7.55 24.52
CA VAL A 130 -6.46 -7.94 25.60
C VAL A 130 -7.04 -7.35 26.87
N ASN A 131 -7.71 -8.23 27.63
CA ASN A 131 -8.32 -7.98 28.93
C ASN A 131 -7.46 -7.07 29.82
N SER A 132 -7.89 -5.83 30.00
CA SER A 132 -7.67 -5.07 31.24
C SER A 132 -8.59 -5.61 32.34
N GLY A 133 -8.57 -6.92 32.56
CA GLY A 133 -9.17 -7.55 33.72
C GLY A 133 -8.20 -7.38 34.87
N SER A 134 -8.16 -6.16 35.42
CA SER A 134 -7.53 -5.92 36.72
C SER A 134 -8.26 -6.79 37.73
N SER A 135 -7.62 -7.87 38.13
CA SER A 135 -8.00 -8.69 39.27
C SER A 135 -8.16 -7.79 40.50
N SER A 136 -9.39 -7.54 40.91
CA SER A 136 -9.69 -7.29 42.31
C SER A 136 -9.50 -8.61 43.03
N ILE A 137 -8.31 -8.82 43.57
CA ILE A 137 -8.06 -9.82 44.60
C ILE A 137 -7.66 -9.06 45.85
N THR A 138 -8.58 -9.13 46.82
CA THR A 138 -8.51 -8.79 48.26
C THR A 138 -8.27 -7.34 48.66
#